data_AF-A0A4Y2IJC3-F1
#
_entry.id   AF-A0A4Y2IJC3-F1
#
_cell.length_a   1.000
_cell.length_b   1.000
_cell.length_c   1.000
_cell.angle_alpha   90.00
_cell.angle_beta   90.00
_cell.angle_gamma   90.00
#
_symmetry.space_group_name_H-M   'P 1'
#
loop_
_entity.id
_entity.type
_entity.pdbx_description
1 polymer ?
#
loop_
_entity_poly.entity_id
_entity_poly.type
_entity_poly.pdbx_seq_one_letter_code
_entity_poly.pdbx_strand_id
1 'polypeptide(L)'
;MCTVFWDRQGILLVEFLPRGETINAVRYCETLRQLRRAIQNKRRGILSQSILLLHDNARTHSAVVTQNLIQQFGWEKFDHPPHRPDLAPSDFTCS
;
A
#
# COMPACT_ATOMS: atom_id res chain seq x y z
N MET A 1 14.65 -3.26 4.75
CA MET A 1 13.69 -2.79 3.73
C MET A 1 12.73 -1.83 4.41
N CYS A 2 12.29 -0.77 3.74
CA CYS A 2 11.31 0.17 4.28
C CYS A 2 10.07 0.18 3.37
N THR A 3 8.89 0.22 3.98
CA THR A 3 7.60 0.35 3.29
C THR A 3 6.95 1.66 3.71
N VAL A 4 6.61 2.50 2.74
CA VAL A 4 6.02 3.81 2.98
C VAL A 4 4.70 3.93 2.22
N PHE A 5 3.65 4.36 2.94
CA PHE A 5 2.38 4.74 2.35
C PHE A 5 2.12 6.21 2.61
N TRP A 6 1.70 6.93 1.58
CA TRP A 6 1.47 8.36 1.61
C TRP A 6 0.40 8.76 0.60
N ASP A 7 -0.16 9.96 0.79
CA ASP A 7 -1.10 10.59 -0.13
C ASP A 7 -0.70 12.06 -0.36
N ARG A 8 -1.51 12.80 -1.12
CA ARG A 8 -1.28 14.25 -1.37
C ARG A 8 -1.20 15.13 -0.10
N GLN A 9 -1.62 14.62 1.06
CA GLN A 9 -1.55 15.31 2.35
C GLN A 9 -0.37 14.81 3.22
N GLY A 10 0.48 13.93 2.68
CA GLY A 10 1.71 13.45 3.32
C GLY A 10 1.66 11.98 3.76
N ILE A 11 2.55 11.63 4.68
CA ILE A 11 2.84 10.24 5.06
C ILE A 11 1.77 9.67 6.01
N LEU A 12 1.21 8.53 5.61
CA LEU A 12 0.22 7.78 6.37
C LEU A 12 0.89 6.76 7.29
N LEU A 13 1.80 5.94 6.75
CA LEU A 13 2.46 4.85 7.46
C LEU A 13 3.90 4.67 6.94
N VAL A 14 4.82 4.42 7.86
CA VAL A 14 6.19 3.98 7.58
C VAL A 14 6.44 2.74 8.42
N GLU A 15 6.82 1.64 7.77
CA GLU A 15 7.21 0.40 8.45
C GLU A 15 8.63 0.03 8.04
N PHE A 16 9.47 -0.26 9.02
CA PHE A 16 10.84 -0.74 8.81
C PHE A 16 10.88 -2.24 9.10
N LEU A 17 11.32 -3.01 8.11
CA LEU A 17 11.59 -4.43 8.33
C LEU A 17 12.97 -4.61 8.96
N PRO A 18 13.10 -5.55 9.92
CA PRO A 18 14.38 -5.99 10.43
C PRO A 18 15.36 -6.38 9.32
N ARG A 19 16.65 -6.22 9.59
CA ARG A 19 17.70 -6.55 8.62
C ARG A 19 17.65 -8.04 8.29
N GLY A 20 17.58 -8.37 7.00
CA GLY A 20 17.55 -9.75 6.50
C GLY A 20 16.14 -10.31 6.31
N GLU A 21 15.08 -9.59 6.71
CA GLU A 21 13.71 -10.00 6.43
C GLU A 21 13.19 -9.44 5.10
N THR A 22 12.38 -10.25 4.41
CA THR A 22 11.66 -9.88 3.20
C THR A 22 10.17 -9.74 3.51
N ILE A 23 9.48 -8.78 2.87
CA ILE A 23 8.02 -8.74 2.92
C ILE A 23 7.47 -10.02 2.30
N ASN A 24 6.59 -10.69 3.04
CA ASN A 24 5.76 -11.78 2.54
C ASN A 24 4.29 -11.34 2.52
N ALA A 25 3.41 -12.16 1.94
CA ALA A 25 2.00 -11.79 1.79
C ALA A 25 1.29 -11.60 3.15
N VAL A 26 1.62 -12.39 4.18
CA VAL A 26 1.02 -12.29 5.52
C VAL A 26 1.39 -10.97 6.18
N ARG A 27 2.69 -10.64 6.18
CA ARG A 27 3.21 -9.37 6.71
C ARG A 27 2.57 -8.19 5.99
N TYR A 28 2.49 -8.25 4.65
CA TYR A 28 1.86 -7.19 3.87
C TYR A 28 0.39 -6.99 4.24
N CYS A 29 -0.37 -8.07 4.46
CA CYS A 29 -1.74 -8.00 4.96
C CYS A 29 -1.84 -7.32 6.34
N GLU A 30 -0.87 -7.54 7.22
CA GLU A 30 -0.79 -6.83 8.51
C GLU A 30 -0.51 -5.33 8.31
N THR A 31 0.44 -4.99 7.45
CA THR A 31 0.74 -3.60 7.08
C THR A 31 -0.50 -2.90 6.53
N LEU A 32 -1.28 -3.54 5.65
CA LEU A 32 -2.54 -2.98 5.12
C LEU A 32 -3.58 -2.74 6.21
N ARG A 33 -3.69 -3.63 7.21
CA ARG A 33 -4.58 -3.41 8.37
C ARG A 33 -4.15 -2.19 9.19
N GLN A 34 -2.84 -2.02 9.38
CA GLN A 34 -2.30 -0.83 10.05
C GLN A 34 -2.55 0.44 9.23
N LEU A 35 -2.37 0.37 7.91
CA LEU A 35 -2.65 1.47 6.99
C LEU A 35 -4.12 1.89 7.07
N ARG A 36 -5.07 0.95 7.08
CA ARG A 36 -6.49 1.26 7.24
C ARG A 36 -6.77 2.04 8.52
N ARG A 37 -6.15 1.66 9.64
CA ARG A 37 -6.24 2.39 10.91
C ARG A 37 -5.60 3.78 10.81
N ALA A 38 -4.45 3.90 10.15
CA ALA A 38 -3.79 5.18 9.95
C ALA A 38 -4.64 6.16 9.13
N ILE A 39 -5.30 5.67 8.07
CA ILE A 39 -6.26 6.45 7.25
C ILE A 39 -7.45 6.88 8.12
N GLN A 40 -8.06 5.96 8.87
CA GLN A 40 -9.15 6.26 9.80
C GLN A 40 -8.79 7.38 10.79
N ASN A 41 -7.56 7.38 11.29
CA ASN A 41 -7.13 8.34 12.30
C ASN A 41 -6.70 9.69 11.70
N LYS A 42 -5.90 9.67 10.64
CA LYS A 42 -5.26 10.87 10.06
C LYS A 42 -6.09 11.57 8.99
N ARG A 43 -7.06 10.86 8.39
CA ARG A 43 -7.89 11.34 7.27
C ARG A 43 -9.38 11.14 7.59
N ARG A 44 -9.80 11.61 8.76
CA ARG A 44 -11.21 11.58 9.19
C ARG A 44 -12.07 12.26 8.12
N GLY A 45 -12.98 11.49 7.50
CA GLY A 45 -13.86 11.97 6.42
C GLY A 45 -13.58 11.40 5.02
N ILE A 46 -12.41 10.79 4.76
CA ILE A 46 -12.07 10.22 3.43
C ILE A 46 -12.67 8.82 3.24
N LEU A 47 -13.02 8.10 4.30
CA LEU A 47 -13.55 6.73 4.20
C LEU A 47 -14.97 6.63 3.62
N SER A 48 -15.64 7.76 3.38
CA SER A 48 -16.87 7.80 2.58
C SER A 48 -16.59 7.80 1.06
N GLN A 49 -15.35 8.01 0.65
CA GLN A 49 -14.88 7.94 -0.74
C GLN A 49 -14.15 6.62 -0.98
N SER A 50 -14.24 6.08 -2.19
CA SER A 50 -13.47 4.91 -2.59
C SER A 50 -11.98 5.21 -2.48
N ILE A 51 -11.23 4.33 -1.81
CA ILE A 51 -9.77 4.44 -1.72
C ILE A 51 -9.17 3.71 -2.91
N LEU A 52 -8.45 4.44 -3.75
CA LEU A 52 -7.66 3.89 -4.83
C LEU A 52 -6.24 3.59 -4.33
N LEU A 53 -5.90 2.32 -4.21
CA LEU A 53 -4.59 1.84 -3.79
C LEU A 53 -3.69 1.64 -5.00
N LEU A 54 -2.58 2.39 -5.06
CA LEU A 54 -1.50 2.20 -6.01
C LEU A 54 -0.33 1.48 -5.33
N HIS A 55 0.01 0.29 -5.81
CA HIS A 55 1.19 -0.46 -5.40
C HIS A 55 1.74 -1.24 -6.60
N ASP A 56 2.99 -1.69 -6.52
CA ASP A 56 3.62 -2.50 -7.55
C ASP A 56 3.05 -3.94 -7.59
N ASN A 57 3.15 -4.61 -8.73
CA ASN A 57 2.63 -5.97 -8.92
C ASN A 57 3.55 -7.07 -8.34
N ALA A 58 4.31 -6.79 -7.28
CA ALA A 58 5.12 -7.80 -6.61
C ALA A 58 4.28 -9.05 -6.27
N ARG A 59 4.89 -10.24 -6.34
CA ARG A 59 4.19 -11.52 -6.10
C ARG A 59 3.46 -11.55 -4.75
N THR A 60 4.01 -10.88 -3.75
CA THR A 60 3.43 -10.74 -2.41
C THR A 60 2.17 -9.88 -2.41
N HIS A 61 2.11 -8.84 -3.24
CA HIS A 61 0.95 -7.94 -3.34
C HIS A 61 -0.14 -8.52 -4.25
N SER A 62 0.25 -9.37 -5.21
CA SER A 62 -0.68 -10.10 -6.09
C SER A 62 -1.19 -11.41 -5.49
N ALA A 63 -0.79 -11.76 -4.26
CA ALA A 63 -1.25 -12.96 -3.58
C ALA A 63 -2.77 -12.88 -3.32
N VAL A 64 -3.46 -14.01 -3.43
CA VAL A 64 -4.93 -14.10 -3.24
C VAL A 64 -5.36 -13.55 -1.88
N VAL A 65 -4.59 -13.84 -0.82
CA VAL A 65 -4.87 -13.33 0.53
C VAL A 65 -4.85 -11.79 0.61
N THR A 66 -3.99 -11.15 -0.17
CA THR A 66 -3.86 -9.69 -0.23
C THR A 66 -5.00 -9.09 -1.04
N GLN A 67 -5.32 -9.67 -2.20
CA GLN A 67 -6.44 -9.21 -3.02
C GLN A 67 -7.77 -9.31 -2.27
N ASN A 68 -8.02 -10.42 -1.58
CA ASN A 68 -9.21 -10.61 -0.76
C ASN A 68 -9.30 -9.54 0.35
N LEU A 69 -8.18 -9.19 0.98
CA LEU A 69 -8.16 -8.18 2.03
C LEU A 69 -8.46 -6.77 1.49
N ILE A 70 -7.89 -6.42 0.33
CA ILE A 70 -8.15 -5.15 -0.36
C ILE A 70 -9.65 -5.04 -0.70
N GLN A 71 -10.24 -6.11 -1.23
CA GLN A 71 -11.67 -6.17 -1.55
C GLN A 71 -12.54 -6.04 -0.27
N GLN A 72 -12.17 -6.73 0.82
CA GLN A 72 -12.86 -6.60 2.11
C GLN A 72 -12.80 -5.17 2.69
N PHE A 73 -11.79 -4.39 2.33
CA PHE A 73 -11.68 -3.00 2.74
C PHE A 73 -12.48 -2.05 1.84
N GLY A 74 -13.03 -2.55 0.72
CA GLY A 74 -13.69 -1.73 -0.29
C GLY A 74 -12.71 -0.82 -1.05
N TRP A 75 -11.45 -1.22 -1.13
CA TRP A 75 -10.42 -0.47 -1.84
C TRP A 75 -10.35 -0.92 -3.29
N GLU A 76 -10.22 0.04 -4.20
CA GLU A 76 -9.97 -0.23 -5.61
C GLU A 76 -8.46 -0.33 -5.81
N LYS A 77 -8.01 -1.36 -6.54
CA LYS A 77 -6.61 -1.47 -6.95
C LYS A 77 -6.45 -0.73 -8.27
N PHE A 78 -5.49 0.19 -8.35
CA PHE A 78 -5.13 0.78 -9.63
C PHE A 78 -4.30 -0.22 -10.44
N ASP A 79 -4.66 -0.44 -11.70
CA ASP A 79 -3.94 -1.33 -12.58
C ASP A 79 -2.61 -0.67 -13.00
N HIS A 80 -1.52 -1.14 -12.39
CA HIS A 80 -0.17 -0.74 -12.76
C HIS A 80 0.38 -1.68 -13.84
N PRO A 81 0.88 -1.18 -14.97
CA PRO A 81 1.56 -2.02 -15.94
C PRO A 81 2.83 -2.65 -15.32
N PRO A 82 3.21 -3.88 -15.71
CA PRO A 82 4.46 -4.48 -15.24
C PRO A 82 5.66 -3.59 -15.59
N HIS A 83 6.60 -3.46 -14.64
CA HIS A 83 7.92 -2.84 -14.84
C HIS A 83 7.93 -1.35 -15.26
N ARG A 84 6.97 -0.55 -14.80
CA ARG A 84 6.90 0.89 -15.03
C ARG A 84 7.14 1.72 -13.76
N PRO A 85 8.40 1.85 -13.29
CA PRO A 85 8.72 2.69 -12.13
C PRO A 85 8.42 4.17 -12.37
N ASP A 86 8.47 4.62 -13.62
CA ASP A 86 8.10 5.97 -14.10
C ASP A 86 6.67 6.39 -13.74
N LEU A 87 5.77 5.43 -13.54
CA LEU A 87 4.36 5.67 -13.23
C LEU A 87 4.05 5.63 -11.72
N ALA A 88 4.99 5.21 -10.88
CA ALA A 88 4.82 5.20 -9.44
C ALA A 88 5.41 6.51 -8.88
N PRO A 89 4.61 7.38 -8.24
CA PRO A 89 5.12 8.61 -7.64
C PRO A 89 6.26 8.37 -6.63
N SER A 90 6.27 7.19 -5.98
CA SER A 90 7.33 6.77 -5.05
C SER A 90 8.67 6.46 -5.73
N ASP A 91 8.67 6.03 -6.99
CA ASP A 91 9.88 5.67 -7.73
C ASP A 91 10.37 6.83 -8.62
N PHE A 92 9.46 7.71 -9.09
CA PHE A 92 9.80 8.85 -9.93
C PHE A 92 10.51 9.99 -9.16
N THR A 93 10.20 10.16 -7.87
CA THR A 93 10.72 11.27 -7.05
C THR A 93 12.13 11.05 -6.50
N CYS A 94 12.75 9.91 -6.81
CA CYS A 94 14.15 9.60 -6.48
C CYS A 94 15.09 9.70 -7.70
N SER A 95 14.80 10.58 -8.68
CA SER A 95 15.73 10.92 -9.77
C SER A 95 16.46 12.23 -9.52
#